data_AF-A0A5C7ALH4-F1
#
_entry.id   AF-A0A5C7ALH4-F1
#
_cell.length_a   1.000
_cell.length_b   1.000
_cell.length_c   1.000
_cell.angle_alpha   90.00
_cell.angle_beta   90.00
_cell.angle_gamma   90.00
#
_symmetry.space_group_name_H-M   'P 1'
#
loop_
_entity.id
_entity.type
_entity.pdbx_description
1 polymer ?
#
loop_
_entity_poly.entity_id
_entity_poly.type
_entity_poly.pdbx_seq_one_letter_code
_entity_poly.pdbx_strand_id
1 'polypeptide(L)' 'MDVLILPSVAEVAPLVILEAATRHIPVIASDYLAMKDMIEPNINGLLFENGN' A
#
# COMPACT_ATOMS: atom_id res chain seq x y z
N MET A 1 -14.47 -8.63 4.71
CA MET A 1 -13.24 -7.98 5.16
C MET A 1 -12.43 -7.74 3.91
N ASP A 2 -12.35 -6.49 3.51
CA ASP A 2 -11.82 -6.09 2.21
C ASP A 2 -10.38 -5.58 2.40
N VAL A 3 -9.51 -5.89 1.47
CA VAL A 3 -8.09 -5.48 1.50
C VAL A 3 -7.66 -5.12 0.09
N LEU A 4 -6.96 -3.99 -0.07
CA LEU A 4 -6.35 -3.62 -1.34
C LEU A 4 -4.96 -4.24 -1.40
N ILE A 5 -4.66 -4.98 -2.46
CA ILE A 5 -3.33 -5.55 -2.70
C ILE A 5 -2.73 -4.85 -3.92
N LEU A 6 -1.57 -4.23 -3.74
CA LEU A 6 -0.89 -3.45 -4.77
C LEU A 6 0.54 -4.00 -4.98
N PRO A 7 0.69 -5.02 -5.83
CA PRO A 7 1.98 -5.69 -6.04
C PRO A 7 2.88 -4.99 -7.08
N SER A 8 2.61 -3.72 -7.39
CA SER A 8 3.39 -2.98 -8.39
C SER A 8 4.82 -2.73 -7.93
N VAL A 9 5.78 -2.99 -8.81
CA VAL A 9 7.22 -2.88 -8.50
C VAL A 9 7.69 -1.42 -8.42
N ALA A 10 6.98 -0.52 -9.11
CA ALA A 10 7.21 0.92 -9.04
C ALA A 10 5.90 1.66 -9.38
N GLU A 11 5.46 2.54 -8.50
CA GLU A 11 4.45 3.55 -8.79
C GLU A 11 4.93 4.91 -8.29
N VAL A 12 4.61 5.96 -9.05
CA VAL A 12 5.03 7.34 -8.74
C VAL A 12 4.04 8.01 -7.79
N ALA A 13 2.75 7.67 -7.86
CA ALA A 13 1.71 8.21 -7.00
C ALA A 13 0.46 7.28 -6.99
N PRO A 14 0.37 6.34 -6.04
CA PRO A 14 -0.73 5.38 -5.97
C PRO A 14 -2.04 6.05 -5.50
N LEU A 15 -2.83 6.61 -6.43
CA LEU A 15 -4.15 7.19 -6.08
C LEU A 15 -5.10 6.17 -5.44
N VAL A 16 -4.96 4.90 -5.81
CA VAL A 16 -5.71 3.77 -5.25
C VAL A 16 -5.42 3.54 -3.75
N ILE A 17 -4.21 3.86 -3.26
CA ILE A 17 -3.91 3.80 -1.82
C ILE A 17 -4.70 4.88 -1.06
N LEU A 18 -4.81 6.08 -1.64
CA LEU A 18 -5.59 7.18 -1.06
C LEU A 18 -7.10 6.85 -1.03
N GLU A 19 -7.61 6.21 -2.09
CA GLU A 19 -9.00 5.74 -2.13
C GLU A 19 -9.30 4.66 -1.09
N ALA A 20 -8.35 3.73 -0.89
CA ALA A 20 -8.44 2.70 0.15
C ALA A 20 -8.38 3.33 1.56
N ALA A 21 -7.47 4.28 1.78
CA ALA A 21 -7.35 5.00 3.04
C ALA A 21 -8.65 5.76 3.40
N THR A 22 -9.27 6.42 2.42
CA THR A 22 -10.56 7.12 2.60
C THR A 22 -11.68 6.17 3.03
N ARG A 23 -11.63 4.92 2.53
CA ARG A 23 -12.60 3.87 2.87
C ARG A 23 -12.21 3.06 4.11
N HIS A 24 -11.13 3.43 4.79
CA HIS A 24 -10.59 2.69 5.95
C HIS A 24 -10.28 1.22 5.61
N ILE A 25 -9.88 0.98 4.36
CA ILE A 25 -9.52 -0.34 3.86
C ILE A 25 -8.00 -0.51 4.04
N PRO A 26 -7.54 -1.58 4.69
CA PRO A 26 -6.12 -1.85 4.82
C PRO A 26 -5.49 -2.12 3.46
N VAL A 27 -4.25 -1.66 3.28
CA VAL A 27 -3.49 -1.80 2.03
C VAL A 27 -2.27 -2.70 2.23
N ILE A 28 -2.08 -3.67 1.34
CA ILE A 28 -0.86 -4.49 1.27
C ILE A 28 -0.13 -4.08 0.00
N ALA A 29 1.04 -3.46 0.12
CA ALA A 29 1.82 -3.01 -1.03
C ALA A 29 3.28 -3.46 -0.95
N SER A 30 3.95 -3.44 -2.09
CA SER A 30 5.39 -3.64 -2.19
C SER A 30 6.16 -2.55 -1.42
N ASP A 31 7.31 -2.92 -0.84
CA ASP A 31 8.27 -2.01 -0.24
C ASP A 31 8.92 -1.17 -1.36
N TYR A 32 8.28 -0.04 -1.66
CA TYR A 32 8.77 0.96 -2.58
C TYR A 32 8.62 2.35 -1.97
N LEU A 33 9.49 3.28 -2.38
CA LEU A 33 9.65 4.59 -1.72
C LEU A 33 8.31 5.34 -1.57
N ALA A 34 7.50 5.39 -2.63
CA ALA A 34 6.20 6.06 -2.61
C ALA A 34 5.18 5.40 -1.66
N MET A 35 5.23 4.06 -1.53
CA MET A 35 4.34 3.31 -0.65
C MET A 35 4.75 3.45 0.81
N LYS A 36 6.05 3.56 1.10
CA LYS A 36 6.58 3.78 2.46
C LYS A 36 6.15 5.10 3.08
N ASP A 37 6.05 6.16 2.28
CA ASP A 37 5.55 7.46 2.74
C ASP A 37 4.02 7.44 3.00
N MET A 38 3.27 6.55 2.34
CA MET A 38 1.80 6.49 2.45
C MET A 38 1.28 5.40 3.40
N ILE A 39 2.06 4.34 3.65
CA ILE A 39 1.64 3.17 4.43
C ILE A 39 2.43 3.13 5.75
N GLU A 40 1.68 3.19 6.85
CA GLU A 40 2.20 2.98 8.19
C GLU A 40 1.87 1.54 8.64
N PRO A 41 2.91 0.69 8.84
CA PRO A 41 2.71 -0.72 9.14
C PRO A 41 1.96 -0.89 10.46
N ASN A 42 0.94 -1.75 10.46
CA ASN A 42 0.02 -2.03 11.57
C ASN A 42 -1.03 -0.93 11.86
N ILE A 43 -1.08 0.13 11.06
CA ILE A 43 -2.10 1.19 11.19
C ILE A 43 -3.02 1.21 9.99
N ASN A 44 -2.48 1.38 8.78
CA ASN A 44 -3.27 1.45 7.55
C ASN A 44 -2.93 0.33 6.55
N GLY A 45 -1.93 -0.50 6.85
CA GLY A 45 -1.49 -1.51 5.90
C GLY A 45 -0.24 -2.29 6.31
N LEU A 46 0.26 -3.05 5.34
CA LEU A 46 1.50 -3.82 5.42
C LEU A 46 2.33 -3.60 4.15
N LEU A 47 3.64 -3.55 4.32
CA LEU A 47 4.61 -3.51 3.23
C LEU A 47 5.30 -4.86 3.12
N PHE A 48 5.45 -5.39 1.91
CA PHE A 48 6.18 -6.64 1.65
C PHE A 48 7.36 -6.41 0.71
N GLU A 49 8.46 -7.13 0.93
CA GLU A 49 9.65 -7.01 0.06
C GLU A 49 9.34 -7.40 -1.38
N ASN A 50 9.84 -6.58 -2.30
CA ASN A 50 9.62 -6.76 -3.72
C ASN A 50 10.68 -7.72 -4.30
N GLY A 51 10.26 -8.90 -4.76
CA GLY A 51 11.12 -9.84 -5.47
C GLY A 51 11.46 -11.16 -4.75
N ASN A 52 10.48 -11.81 -4.11
CA ASN A 52 10.60 -13.20 -3.65
C ASN A 52 9.48 -14.06 -4.24
#